data_AF-A0A132MY21-F1
#
_entry.id   AF-A0A132MY21-F1
#
_cell.length_a   1.000
_cell.length_b   1.000
_cell.length_c   1.000
_cell.angle_alpha   90.00
_cell.angle_beta   90.00
_cell.angle_gamma   90.00
#
_symmetry.space_group_name_H-M   'P 1'
#
loop_
_entity.id
_entity.type
_entity.pdbx_description
1 polymer ?
#
loop_
_entity_poly.entity_id
_entity_poly.type
_entity_poly.pdbx_seq_one_letter_code
_entity_poly.pdbx_strand_id
1 'polypeptide(L)'
;MRPPGREPRRGWLLALIPAFSGGLFSFVPFLVGAMIHRSRRYALYAVLYTVPVLWLFVAIGTVEPESAWAGLAVFGLMLSWAGGTAHAAVVGDRLITAPRPARPTPAPPGPAPIPPQASVDPAVARALARRTRREEARRLLASDPSLARELGIGRPDLPRQYDDGGLIDVNHVPAEILVRELGFPPQAAAQVVLARETRGPFTELPELEVYANVPADVLARVADRLLFLPN
;
A
#
# COMPACT_ATOMS: atom_id res chain seq x y z
N MET A 1 15.80 -12.31 -17.18
CA MET A 1 15.60 -12.10 -15.74
C MET A 1 16.13 -10.72 -15.36
N ARG A 2 15.26 -9.70 -15.24
CA ARG A 2 15.63 -8.41 -14.63
C ARG A 2 15.42 -8.53 -13.12
N PRO A 3 16.36 -8.07 -12.27
CA PRO A 3 16.13 -8.06 -10.84
C PRO A 3 14.92 -7.17 -10.50
N PRO A 4 14.12 -7.50 -9.48
CA PRO A 4 13.06 -6.62 -9.01
C PRO A 4 13.68 -5.27 -8.65
N GLY A 5 13.13 -4.19 -9.22
CA GLY A 5 13.51 -2.83 -8.89
C GLY A 5 13.47 -2.68 -7.37
N ARG A 6 14.63 -2.46 -6.75
CA ARG A 6 14.68 -2.08 -5.35
C ARG A 6 13.98 -0.74 -5.26
N GLU A 7 12.78 -0.72 -4.70
CA GLU A 7 12.19 0.50 -4.11
C GLU A 7 13.34 1.25 -3.42
N PRO A 8 13.53 2.55 -3.69
CA PRO A 8 14.62 3.29 -3.09
C PRO A 8 14.48 3.15 -1.57
N ARG A 9 15.48 2.53 -0.94
CA ARG A 9 15.59 2.43 0.51
C ARG A 9 15.60 3.84 1.07
N ARG A 10 14.45 4.34 1.51
CA ARG A 10 14.28 5.70 2.04
C ARG A 10 14.45 5.75 3.56
N GLY A 11 14.68 4.62 4.23
CA GLY A 11 14.83 4.54 5.68
C GLY A 11 16.02 5.32 6.22
N TRP A 12 17.06 5.59 5.42
CA TRP A 12 18.16 6.46 5.80
C TRP A 12 17.73 7.91 6.07
N LEU A 13 16.58 8.37 5.53
CA LEU A 13 16.03 9.70 5.82
C LEU A 13 15.70 9.87 7.31
N LEU A 14 15.43 8.78 8.04
CA LEU A 14 15.21 8.82 9.49
C LEU A 14 16.49 9.17 10.26
N ALA A 15 17.67 8.92 9.69
CA ALA A 15 18.94 9.32 10.29
C ALA A 15 19.15 10.84 10.26
N LEU A 16 18.46 11.56 9.37
CA LEU A 16 18.52 13.02 9.30
C LEU A 16 17.92 13.68 10.56
N ILE A 17 16.97 13.02 11.22
CA ILE A 17 16.32 13.53 12.43
C ILE A 17 17.33 13.72 13.58
N PRO A 18 18.05 12.70 14.06
CA PRO A 18 19.10 12.90 15.05
C PRO A 18 20.24 13.76 14.51
N ALA A 19 20.61 13.61 13.23
CA ALA A 19 21.75 14.33 12.65
C ALA A 19 21.56 15.85 12.71
N PHE A 20 20.43 16.37 12.24
CA PHE A 20 20.14 17.81 12.21
C PHE A 20 19.61 18.38 13.53
N SER A 21 19.16 17.52 14.46
CA SER A 21 18.73 17.95 15.80
C SER A 21 19.84 17.94 16.86
N GLY A 22 21.08 17.62 16.48
CA GLY A 22 22.18 17.48 17.44
C GLY A 22 21.94 16.37 18.49
N GLY A 23 21.14 15.35 18.14
CA GLY A 23 20.82 14.23 19.02
C GLY A 23 19.60 14.40 19.92
N LEU A 24 18.99 15.60 20.01
CA LEU A 24 17.79 15.83 20.83
C LEU A 24 16.61 14.93 20.46
N PHE A 25 16.47 14.60 19.18
CA PHE A 25 15.40 13.74 18.67
C PHE A 25 15.88 12.33 18.28
N SER A 26 16.97 11.84 18.88
CA SER A 26 17.52 10.49 18.62
C SER A 26 16.56 9.34 18.94
N PHE A 27 15.59 9.55 19.83
CA PHE A 27 14.57 8.56 20.17
C PHE A 27 13.45 8.43 19.12
N VAL A 28 13.20 9.46 18.31
CA VAL A 28 12.00 9.57 17.44
C VAL A 28 11.88 8.41 16.44
N PRO A 29 12.93 8.04 15.68
CA PRO A 29 12.85 6.90 14.75
C PRO A 29 12.45 5.58 15.43
N PHE A 30 12.96 5.36 16.65
CA PHE A 30 12.70 4.13 17.40
C PHE A 30 11.31 4.13 18.04
N LEU A 31 10.80 5.29 18.45
CA LEU A 31 9.42 5.43 18.91
C LEU A 31 8.43 5.14 17.78
N VAL A 32 8.68 5.66 16.58
CA VAL A 32 7.89 5.35 15.38
C VAL A 32 7.94 3.86 15.07
N GLY A 33 9.13 3.25 15.08
CA GLY A 33 9.26 1.80 14.91
C GLY A 33 8.54 1.00 15.99
N ALA A 34 8.55 1.46 17.24
CA ALA A 34 7.83 0.83 18.34
C ALA A 34 6.31 0.85 18.12
N MET A 35 5.76 1.96 17.63
CA MET A 35 4.33 2.10 17.32
C MET A 35 3.91 1.23 16.13
N ILE A 36 4.69 1.27 15.03
CA ILE A 36 4.39 0.53 13.80
C ILE A 36 4.47 -0.98 14.03
N HIS A 37 5.52 -1.44 14.72
CA HIS A 37 5.78 -2.87 14.89
C HIS A 37 5.24 -3.42 16.21
N ARG A 38 4.67 -2.58 17.08
CA ARG A 38 4.30 -2.92 18.47
C ARG A 38 5.40 -3.70 19.21
N SER A 39 6.65 -3.30 18.98
CA SER A 39 7.84 -4.05 19.39
C SER A 39 8.44 -3.51 20.68
N ARG A 40 8.55 -4.38 21.71
CA ARG A 40 9.21 -4.06 22.98
C ARG A 40 10.69 -3.70 22.79
N ARG A 41 11.35 -4.23 21.75
CA ARG A 41 12.76 -3.93 21.43
C ARG A 41 12.93 -2.48 20.95
N TYR A 42 12.06 -2.02 20.06
CA TYR A 42 12.11 -0.63 19.60
C TYR A 42 11.66 0.35 20.68
N ALA A 43 10.71 -0.05 21.54
CA ALA A 43 10.37 0.71 22.73
C ALA A 43 11.57 0.86 23.68
N LEU A 44 12.34 -0.22 23.89
CA LEU A 44 13.57 -0.16 24.68
C LEU A 44 14.60 0.80 24.07
N TYR A 45 14.82 0.77 22.76
CA TYR A 45 15.73 1.72 22.10
C TYR A 45 15.24 3.16 22.23
N ALA A 46 13.94 3.41 22.06
CA ALA A 46 13.37 4.73 22.27
C ALA A 46 13.67 5.25 23.68
N VAL A 47 13.42 4.43 24.72
CA VAL A 47 13.75 4.79 26.11
C VAL A 47 15.24 5.06 26.28
N LEU A 48 16.10 4.18 25.75
CA LEU A 48 17.56 4.32 25.88
C LEU A 48 18.07 5.63 25.28
N TYR A 49 17.55 6.05 24.13
CA TYR A 49 17.92 7.33 23.50
C TYR A 49 17.22 8.55 24.13
N THR A 50 16.11 8.36 24.86
CA THR A 50 15.45 9.45 25.60
C THR A 50 16.18 9.80 26.90
N VAL A 51 16.76 8.82 27.60
CA VAL A 51 17.38 9.04 28.92
C VAL A 51 18.47 10.13 28.90
N PRO A 52 19.44 10.13 27.97
CA PRO A 52 20.47 11.18 27.93
C PRO A 52 19.91 12.57 27.60
N VAL A 53 18.84 12.64 26.80
CA VAL A 53 18.14 13.90 26.50
C VAL A 53 17.46 14.44 27.75
N LEU A 54 16.73 13.60 28.50
CA LEU A 54 16.12 14.01 29.76
C LEU A 54 17.17 14.44 30.80
N TRP A 55 18.28 13.69 30.88
CA TRP A 55 19.38 14.03 31.79
C TRP A 55 19.99 15.39 31.45
N LEU A 56 20.16 15.73 30.17
CA LEU A 56 20.61 17.07 29.76
C LEU A 56 19.68 18.17 30.28
N PHE A 57 18.36 18.04 30.08
CA PHE A 57 17.40 19.06 30.54
C PHE A 57 17.39 19.22 32.07
N VAL A 58 17.52 18.12 32.81
CA VAL A 58 17.66 18.17 34.27
C VAL A 58 18.98 18.86 34.65
N ALA A 59 20.09 18.46 34.05
CA ALA A 59 21.41 18.98 34.35
C ALA A 59 21.52 20.49 34.12
N ILE A 60 20.92 21.03 33.05
CA ILE A 60 20.90 22.48 32.76
C ILE A 60 20.27 23.28 33.92
N GLY A 61 19.25 22.72 34.59
CA GLY A 61 18.52 23.41 35.64
C GLY A 61 19.04 23.16 37.06
N THR A 62 19.75 22.05 37.30
CA THR A 62 20.03 21.58 38.66
C THR A 62 21.49 21.27 38.94
N VAL A 63 22.36 21.26 37.93
CA VAL A 63 23.76 20.81 38.07
C VAL A 63 24.72 21.96 37.76
N GLU A 64 25.77 22.09 38.56
CA GLU A 64 26.82 23.09 38.35
C GLU A 64 27.57 22.84 37.02
N PRO A 65 27.79 23.87 36.17
CA PRO A 65 28.38 23.70 34.84
C PRO A 65 29.76 23.05 34.82
N GLU A 66 30.59 23.30 35.84
CA GLU A 66 31.96 22.78 35.92
C GLU A 66 32.04 21.38 36.54
N SER A 67 30.91 20.81 36.95
CA SER A 67 30.87 19.49 37.58
C SER A 67 31.01 18.35 36.57
N ALA A 68 31.52 17.20 37.05
CA ALA A 68 31.60 15.98 36.25
C ALA A 68 30.22 15.50 35.75
N TRP A 69 29.15 15.81 36.48
CA TRP A 69 27.76 15.46 36.14
C TRP A 69 27.26 16.23 34.91
N ALA A 70 27.62 17.51 34.78
CA ALA A 70 27.35 18.29 33.57
C ALA A 70 28.13 17.73 32.38
N GLY A 71 29.39 17.34 32.58
CA GLY A 71 30.19 16.65 31.58
C GLY A 71 29.56 15.34 31.10
N LEU A 72 29.00 14.53 32.02
CA LEU A 72 28.30 13.29 31.69
C LEU A 72 27.03 13.54 30.86
N ALA A 73 26.31 14.65 31.11
CA ALA A 73 25.14 15.04 30.33
C ALA A 73 25.50 15.33 28.86
N VAL A 74 26.50 16.16 28.64
CA VAL A 74 26.98 16.50 27.29
C VAL A 74 27.55 15.25 26.60
N PHE A 75 28.35 14.45 27.30
CA PHE A 75 28.91 13.22 26.76
C PHE A 75 27.81 12.21 26.37
N GLY A 76 26.80 12.02 27.22
CA GLY A 76 25.65 11.16 26.96
C GLY A 76 24.84 11.62 25.74
N LEU A 77 24.69 12.94 25.56
CA LEU A 77 24.06 13.51 24.36
C LEU A 77 24.90 13.23 23.11
N MET A 78 26.23 13.43 23.15
CA MET A 78 27.11 13.16 22.01
C MET A 78 27.07 11.68 21.60
N LEU A 79 27.07 10.77 22.57
CA LEU A 79 26.95 9.33 22.31
C LEU A 79 25.58 8.98 21.71
N SER A 80 24.52 9.63 22.19
CA SER A 80 23.16 9.46 21.64
C SER A 80 23.03 10.05 20.24
N TRP A 81 23.73 11.13 19.94
CA TRP A 81 23.75 11.75 18.63
C TRP A 81 24.44 10.86 17.60
N ALA A 82 25.70 10.46 17.86
CA ALA A 82 26.44 9.59 16.96
C ALA A 82 25.78 8.20 16.86
N GLY A 83 25.46 7.61 18.01
CA GLY A 83 24.86 6.28 18.10
C GLY A 83 23.45 6.23 17.52
N GLY A 84 22.60 7.23 17.83
CA GLY A 84 21.23 7.31 17.31
C GLY A 84 21.20 7.52 15.80
N THR A 85 22.10 8.36 15.26
CA THR A 85 22.24 8.57 13.80
C THR A 85 22.68 7.29 13.09
N ALA A 86 23.75 6.66 13.57
CA ALA A 86 24.26 5.42 12.99
C ALA A 86 23.23 4.28 13.08
N HIS A 87 22.59 4.12 14.24
CA HIS A 87 21.60 3.08 14.46
C HIS A 87 20.36 3.31 13.59
N ALA A 88 19.84 4.54 13.51
CA ALA A 88 18.73 4.89 12.61
C ALA A 88 19.09 4.68 11.13
N ALA A 89 20.33 4.95 10.70
CA ALA A 89 20.77 4.65 9.34
C ALA A 89 20.80 3.14 9.04
N VAL A 90 21.23 2.31 10.01
CA VAL A 90 21.32 0.85 9.87
C VAL A 90 19.94 0.19 9.88
N VAL A 91 19.04 0.61 10.78
CA VAL A 91 17.72 -0.02 10.95
C VAL A 91 16.58 0.74 10.30
N GLY A 92 16.84 1.91 9.70
CA GLY A 92 15.82 2.85 9.24
C GLY A 92 14.77 2.21 8.34
N ASP A 93 15.20 1.43 7.35
CA ASP A 93 14.26 0.73 6.46
C ASP A 93 13.34 -0.22 7.24
N ARG A 94 13.86 -0.89 8.27
CA ARG A 94 13.09 -1.83 9.09
C ARG A 94 12.13 -1.13 10.06
N LEU A 95 12.37 0.14 10.40
CA LEU A 95 11.51 0.89 11.32
C LEU A 95 10.21 1.39 10.66
N ILE A 96 10.26 1.70 9.36
CA ILE A 96 9.12 2.27 8.60
C ILE A 96 8.47 1.29 7.64
N THR A 97 9.12 0.16 7.33
CA THR A 97 8.50 -0.89 6.53
C THR A 97 7.55 -1.67 7.42
N ALA A 98 6.25 -1.36 7.33
CA ALA A 98 5.22 -2.09 8.05
C ALA A 98 5.38 -3.62 7.85
N PRO A 99 5.18 -4.44 8.90
CA PRO A 99 5.16 -5.89 8.74
C PRO A 99 4.16 -6.26 7.65
N ARG A 100 4.63 -6.90 6.58
CA ARG A 100 3.73 -7.47 5.58
C ARG A 100 2.81 -8.44 6.33
N PRO A 101 1.48 -8.31 6.24
CA PRO A 101 0.60 -9.27 6.91
C PRO A 101 1.00 -10.66 6.47
N ALA A 102 1.33 -11.52 7.43
CA ALA A 102 1.68 -12.90 7.17
C ALA A 102 0.51 -13.51 6.39
N ARG A 103 0.77 -13.97 5.16
CA ARG A 103 -0.18 -14.83 4.44
C ARG A 103 -0.46 -16.01 5.38
N PRO A 104 -1.71 -16.23 5.83
CA PRO A 104 -1.99 -17.25 6.81
C PRO A 104 -1.53 -18.61 6.29
N THR A 105 -0.59 -19.23 7.00
CA THR A 105 -0.26 -20.64 6.81
C THR A 105 -1.37 -21.44 7.52
N PRO A 106 -2.09 -22.35 6.84
CA PRO A 106 -3.14 -23.11 7.50
C PRO A 106 -2.50 -24.04 8.55
N ALA A 107 -2.84 -23.85 9.82
CA ALA A 107 -2.41 -24.70 10.93
C ALA A 107 -3.59 -25.55 11.46
N PRO A 108 -3.34 -26.75 11.99
CA PRO A 108 -4.37 -27.76 12.27
C PRO A 108 -5.23 -27.41 13.49
N PRO A 109 -6.46 -27.95 13.61
CA PRO A 109 -7.43 -27.49 14.59
C PRO A 109 -7.13 -27.99 16.01
N GLY A 110 -7.09 -27.06 16.97
CA GLY A 110 -7.20 -27.31 18.41
C GLY A 110 -7.93 -26.13 19.08
N PRO A 111 -8.82 -26.34 20.07
CA PRO A 111 -9.78 -25.30 20.47
C PRO A 111 -9.25 -24.44 21.63
N ALA A 112 -9.07 -23.15 21.38
CA ALA A 112 -8.92 -22.12 22.40
C ALA A 112 -10.06 -21.08 22.27
N PRO A 113 -10.56 -20.48 23.37
CA PRO A 113 -11.67 -19.52 23.31
C PRO A 113 -11.27 -18.23 22.59
N ILE A 114 -12.05 -17.86 21.56
CA ILE A 114 -11.77 -16.73 20.67
C ILE A 114 -12.36 -15.45 21.29
N PRO A 115 -11.58 -14.35 21.49
CA PRO A 115 -12.14 -13.04 21.84
C PRO A 115 -13.06 -12.55 20.71
N PRO A 116 -14.08 -11.69 20.96
CA PRO A 116 -14.99 -11.24 19.90
C PRO A 116 -14.20 -10.50 18.84
N GLN A 117 -13.87 -11.20 17.75
CA GLN A 117 -13.35 -10.57 16.55
C GLN A 117 -14.46 -9.63 16.10
N ALA A 118 -14.19 -8.33 16.01
CA ALA A 118 -15.07 -7.42 15.31
C ALA A 118 -15.23 -7.99 13.90
N SER A 119 -16.33 -8.71 13.69
CA SER A 119 -16.57 -9.45 12.46
C SER A 119 -16.74 -8.41 11.38
N VAL A 120 -15.68 -8.20 10.59
CA VAL A 120 -15.80 -7.42 9.36
C VAL A 120 -16.95 -8.05 8.60
N ASP A 121 -17.97 -7.24 8.28
CA ASP A 121 -19.14 -7.71 7.55
C ASP A 121 -18.65 -8.51 6.32
N PRO A 122 -19.10 -9.77 6.15
CA PRO A 122 -18.67 -10.61 5.03
C PRO A 122 -18.93 -9.94 3.66
N ALA A 123 -19.90 -9.03 3.54
CA ALA A 123 -20.09 -8.21 2.35
C ALA A 123 -18.91 -7.24 2.11
N VAL A 124 -18.47 -6.53 3.15
CA VAL A 124 -17.33 -5.60 3.09
C VAL A 124 -16.04 -6.37 2.78
N ALA A 125 -15.81 -7.50 3.42
CA ALA A 125 -14.65 -8.35 3.15
C ALA A 125 -14.59 -8.82 1.69
N ARG A 126 -15.75 -9.22 1.12
CA ARG A 126 -15.84 -9.61 -0.30
C ARG A 126 -15.61 -8.44 -1.25
N ALA A 127 -16.14 -7.26 -0.95
CA ALA A 127 -15.94 -6.06 -1.76
C ALA A 127 -14.47 -5.65 -1.81
N LEU A 128 -13.79 -5.63 -0.65
CA LEU A 128 -12.36 -5.37 -0.55
C LEU A 128 -11.53 -6.40 -1.32
N ALA A 129 -11.85 -7.70 -1.17
CA ALA A 129 -11.16 -8.76 -1.90
C ALA A 129 -11.29 -8.60 -3.43
N ARG A 130 -12.48 -8.25 -3.94
CA ARG A 130 -12.66 -7.98 -5.38
C ARG A 130 -11.83 -6.78 -5.84
N ARG A 131 -11.78 -5.70 -5.05
CA ARG A 131 -10.95 -4.52 -5.37
C ARG A 131 -9.47 -4.89 -5.44
N THR A 132 -8.97 -5.67 -4.49
CA THR A 132 -7.57 -6.15 -4.51
C THR A 132 -7.29 -7.01 -5.74
N ARG A 133 -8.19 -7.92 -6.12
CA ARG A 133 -8.05 -8.72 -7.35
C ARG A 133 -7.99 -7.86 -8.61
N ARG A 134 -8.81 -6.81 -8.70
CA ARG A 134 -8.75 -5.86 -9.84
C ARG A 134 -7.39 -5.17 -9.92
N GLU A 135 -6.83 -4.74 -8.80
CA GLU A 135 -5.51 -4.11 -8.76
C GLU A 135 -4.40 -5.10 -9.16
N GLU A 136 -4.46 -6.35 -8.70
CA GLU A 136 -3.52 -7.40 -9.08
C GLU A 136 -3.61 -7.75 -10.58
N ALA A 137 -4.83 -7.88 -11.11
CA ALA A 137 -5.06 -8.16 -12.52
C ALA A 137 -4.54 -7.01 -13.42
N ARG A 138 -4.76 -5.74 -13.03
CA ARG A 138 -4.19 -4.58 -13.75
C ARG A 138 -2.67 -4.56 -13.73
N ARG A 139 -2.06 -4.92 -12.60
CA ARG A 139 -0.59 -5.05 -12.52
C ARG A 139 -0.10 -6.14 -13.45
N LEU A 140 -0.78 -7.29 -13.49
CA LEU A 140 -0.41 -8.39 -14.37
C LEU A 140 -0.50 -7.98 -15.84
N LEU A 141 -1.60 -7.34 -16.22
CA LEU A 141 -1.79 -6.77 -17.55
C LEU A 141 -0.67 -5.80 -17.94
N ALA A 142 -0.22 -4.95 -17.02
CA ALA A 142 0.87 -4.01 -17.27
C ALA A 142 2.26 -4.68 -17.34
N SER A 143 2.49 -5.74 -16.55
CA SER A 143 3.80 -6.42 -16.49
C SER A 143 3.99 -7.50 -17.55
N ASP A 144 2.91 -8.22 -17.91
CA ASP A 144 2.91 -9.35 -18.84
C ASP A 144 1.56 -9.43 -19.59
N PRO A 145 1.38 -8.64 -20.67
CA PRO A 145 0.15 -8.63 -21.46
C PRO A 145 -0.16 -9.98 -22.13
N SER A 146 0.86 -10.77 -22.48
CA SER A 146 0.70 -12.13 -23.02
C SER A 146 -0.01 -13.04 -22.03
N LEU A 147 0.53 -13.13 -20.82
CA LEU A 147 -0.05 -13.95 -19.75
C LEU A 147 -1.44 -13.43 -19.36
N ALA A 148 -1.64 -12.11 -19.31
CA ALA A 148 -2.95 -11.55 -19.01
C ALA A 148 -4.03 -11.95 -20.04
N ARG A 149 -3.66 -12.07 -21.32
CA ARG A 149 -4.52 -12.56 -22.39
C ARG A 149 -4.82 -14.05 -22.23
N GLU A 150 -3.81 -14.87 -21.92
CA GLU A 150 -4.00 -16.30 -21.63
C GLU A 150 -4.92 -16.55 -20.43
N LEU A 151 -4.86 -15.68 -19.42
CA LEU A 151 -5.73 -15.75 -18.24
C LEU A 151 -7.13 -15.15 -18.46
N GLY A 152 -7.40 -14.54 -19.62
CA GLY A 152 -8.69 -13.96 -19.94
C GLY A 152 -9.08 -12.75 -19.09
N ILE A 153 -8.11 -11.94 -18.65
CA ILE A 153 -8.37 -10.72 -17.86
C ILE A 153 -9.24 -9.76 -18.68
N GLY A 154 -10.35 -9.30 -18.10
CA GLY A 154 -11.29 -8.40 -18.76
C GLY A 154 -12.29 -9.10 -19.70
N ARG A 155 -12.19 -10.42 -19.87
CA ARG A 155 -12.98 -11.21 -20.85
C ARG A 155 -13.85 -12.27 -20.17
N PRO A 156 -14.93 -11.87 -19.47
CA PRO A 156 -15.85 -12.82 -18.83
C PRO A 156 -16.68 -13.64 -19.83
N ASP A 157 -16.64 -13.30 -21.12
CA ASP A 157 -17.21 -14.07 -22.23
C ASP A 157 -16.39 -15.31 -22.59
N LEU A 158 -15.10 -15.35 -22.24
CA LEU A 158 -14.23 -16.48 -22.51
C LEU A 158 -14.14 -17.42 -21.30
N PRO A 159 -13.93 -18.74 -21.52
CA PRO A 159 -13.64 -19.67 -20.44
C PRO A 159 -12.37 -19.24 -19.70
N ARG A 160 -12.49 -18.89 -18.42
CA ARG A 160 -11.36 -18.45 -17.58
C ARG A 160 -11.42 -19.06 -16.19
N GLN A 161 -10.24 -19.33 -15.62
CA GLN A 161 -10.10 -19.81 -14.24
C GLN A 161 -9.63 -18.69 -13.28
N TYR A 162 -9.07 -17.62 -13.84
CA TYR A 162 -8.54 -16.50 -13.06
C TYR A 162 -9.63 -15.48 -12.74
N ASP A 163 -9.80 -15.16 -11.45
CA ASP A 163 -10.69 -14.12 -10.96
C ASP A 163 -9.96 -12.76 -10.94
N ASP A 164 -10.23 -11.94 -11.94
CA ASP A 164 -9.70 -10.58 -12.09
C ASP A 164 -10.46 -9.53 -11.27
N GLY A 165 -11.38 -9.93 -10.39
CA GLY A 165 -12.18 -9.02 -9.58
C GLY A 165 -13.30 -8.31 -10.35
N GLY A 166 -13.65 -8.82 -11.53
CA GLY A 166 -14.78 -8.34 -12.35
C GLY A 166 -14.40 -7.20 -13.29
N LEU A 167 -13.17 -7.22 -13.79
CA LEU A 167 -12.72 -6.31 -14.86
C LEU A 167 -13.39 -6.67 -16.17
N ILE A 168 -13.64 -5.64 -17.00
CA ILE A 168 -14.31 -5.79 -18.30
C ILE A 168 -13.63 -4.89 -19.31
N ASP A 169 -13.16 -5.53 -20.37
CA ASP A 169 -12.55 -4.87 -21.52
C ASP A 169 -13.62 -4.46 -22.53
N VAL A 170 -13.94 -3.17 -22.55
CA VAL A 170 -15.04 -2.63 -23.37
C VAL A 170 -14.77 -2.74 -24.86
N ASN A 171 -13.52 -2.94 -25.28
CA ASN A 171 -13.15 -3.06 -26.68
C ASN A 171 -13.34 -4.47 -27.24
N HIS A 172 -13.42 -5.47 -26.36
CA HIS A 172 -13.37 -6.86 -26.81
C HIS A 172 -14.52 -7.74 -26.34
N VAL A 173 -15.27 -7.34 -25.30
CA VAL A 173 -16.47 -8.09 -24.90
C VAL A 173 -17.66 -7.82 -25.83
N PRO A 174 -18.58 -8.78 -26.01
CA PRO A 174 -19.80 -8.55 -26.79
C PRO A 174 -20.83 -7.71 -26.01
N ALA A 175 -21.82 -7.16 -26.71
CA ALA A 175 -22.78 -6.21 -26.13
C ALA A 175 -23.56 -6.81 -24.95
N GLU A 176 -23.88 -8.10 -24.99
CA GLU A 176 -24.62 -8.80 -23.93
C GLU A 176 -23.87 -8.77 -22.60
N ILE A 177 -22.53 -8.77 -22.63
CA ILE A 177 -21.69 -8.69 -21.43
C ILE A 177 -21.70 -7.28 -20.86
N LEU A 178 -21.66 -6.25 -21.71
CA LEU A 178 -21.77 -4.86 -21.27
C LEU A 178 -23.10 -4.62 -20.55
N VAL A 179 -24.19 -5.18 -21.08
CA VAL A 179 -25.51 -5.11 -20.43
C VAL A 179 -25.50 -5.89 -19.11
N ARG A 180 -25.14 -7.17 -19.14
CA ARG A 180 -25.28 -8.07 -17.98
C ARG A 180 -24.36 -7.70 -16.82
N GLU A 181 -23.11 -7.35 -17.11
CA GLU A 181 -22.09 -7.22 -16.09
C GLU A 181 -21.84 -5.76 -15.66
N LEU A 182 -22.00 -4.79 -16.58
CA LEU A 182 -21.82 -3.36 -16.32
C LEU A 182 -23.15 -2.60 -16.17
N GLY A 183 -24.29 -3.24 -16.49
CA GLY A 183 -25.60 -2.59 -16.42
C GLY A 183 -25.78 -1.51 -17.49
N PHE A 184 -25.09 -1.62 -18.63
CA PHE A 184 -25.28 -0.68 -19.72
C PHE A 184 -26.69 -0.86 -20.32
N PRO A 185 -27.39 0.23 -20.70
CA PRO A 185 -28.60 0.12 -21.48
C PRO A 185 -28.34 -0.68 -22.78
N PRO A 186 -29.23 -1.58 -23.23
CA PRO A 186 -28.99 -2.40 -24.43
C PRO A 186 -28.65 -1.58 -25.68
N GLN A 187 -29.31 -0.43 -25.84
CA GLN A 187 -29.04 0.49 -26.95
C GLN A 187 -27.62 1.07 -26.85
N ALA A 188 -27.20 1.51 -25.66
CA ALA A 188 -25.85 2.04 -25.45
C ALA A 188 -24.78 0.96 -25.64
N ALA A 189 -25.00 -0.28 -25.17
CA ALA A 189 -24.10 -1.40 -25.40
C ALA A 189 -23.92 -1.72 -26.90
N ALA A 190 -25.00 -1.67 -27.69
CA ALA A 190 -24.93 -1.82 -29.14
C ALA A 190 -24.14 -0.66 -29.79
N GLN A 191 -24.32 0.57 -29.30
CA GLN A 191 -23.55 1.72 -29.76
C GLN A 191 -22.06 1.63 -29.41
N VAL A 192 -21.68 1.05 -28.25
CA VAL A 192 -20.27 0.76 -27.93
C VAL A 192 -19.65 -0.13 -29.00
N VAL A 193 -20.32 -1.23 -29.36
CA VAL A 193 -19.82 -2.16 -30.39
C VAL A 193 -19.72 -1.48 -31.75
N LEU A 194 -20.77 -0.75 -32.17
CA LEU A 194 -20.76 -0.02 -33.43
C LEU A 194 -19.66 1.06 -33.48
N ALA A 195 -19.47 1.80 -32.39
CA ALA A 195 -18.49 2.88 -32.30
C ALA A 195 -17.07 2.33 -32.41
N ARG A 196 -16.73 1.24 -31.71
CA ARG A 196 -15.38 0.65 -31.80
C ARG A 196 -15.07 0.03 -33.16
N GLU A 197 -16.08 -0.51 -33.85
CA GLU A 197 -15.93 -1.05 -35.21
C GLU A 197 -15.74 0.04 -36.27
N THR A 198 -16.37 1.20 -36.07
CA THR A 198 -16.34 2.31 -37.04
C THR A 198 -15.21 3.31 -36.81
N ARG A 199 -14.79 3.51 -35.55
CA ARG A 199 -13.81 4.54 -35.16
C ARG A 199 -12.51 3.98 -34.60
N GLY A 200 -12.46 2.68 -34.30
CA GLY A 200 -11.35 2.06 -33.58
C GLY A 200 -11.61 1.94 -32.08
N PRO A 201 -10.69 1.30 -31.34
CA PRO A 201 -10.88 1.01 -29.92
C PRO A 201 -10.98 2.27 -29.07
N PHE A 202 -11.80 2.20 -28.02
CA PHE A 202 -11.86 3.22 -26.98
C PHE A 202 -10.55 3.25 -26.18
N THR A 203 -10.12 4.43 -25.77
CA THR A 203 -8.91 4.64 -24.97
C THR A 203 -9.20 5.19 -23.59
N GLU A 204 -10.35 5.87 -23.43
CA GLU A 204 -10.71 6.55 -22.20
C GLU A 204 -12.21 6.54 -21.91
N LEU A 205 -12.55 6.83 -20.65
CA LEU A 205 -13.92 6.81 -20.16
C LEU A 205 -14.86 7.80 -20.89
N PRO A 206 -14.49 9.08 -21.11
CA PRO A 206 -15.40 10.06 -21.70
C PRO A 206 -15.88 9.69 -23.11
N GLU A 207 -15.08 8.95 -23.86
CA GLU A 207 -15.45 8.49 -25.21
C GLU A 207 -16.70 7.60 -25.21
N LEU A 208 -16.95 6.84 -24.14
CA LEU A 208 -18.15 6.01 -24.01
C LEU A 208 -19.43 6.86 -23.89
N GLU A 209 -19.34 8.02 -23.24
CA GLU A 209 -20.45 8.97 -23.15
C GLU A 209 -20.67 9.63 -24.51
N VAL A 210 -19.60 10.14 -25.13
CA VAL A 210 -19.68 10.91 -26.38
C VAL A 210 -20.08 10.05 -27.57
N TYR A 211 -19.51 8.86 -27.72
CA TYR A 211 -19.68 8.04 -28.93
C TYR A 211 -20.68 6.89 -28.77
N ALA A 212 -20.95 6.44 -27.55
CA ALA A 212 -21.88 5.35 -27.29
C ALA A 212 -23.09 5.73 -26.43
N ASN A 213 -23.20 7.01 -26.04
CA ASN A 213 -24.31 7.54 -25.26
C ASN A 213 -24.57 6.74 -23.98
N VAL A 214 -23.50 6.26 -23.33
CA VAL A 214 -23.60 5.57 -22.03
C VAL A 214 -23.89 6.62 -20.95
N PRO A 215 -24.94 6.46 -20.13
CA PRO A 215 -25.27 7.44 -19.10
C PRO A 215 -24.14 7.65 -18.07
N ALA A 216 -23.86 8.90 -17.72
CA ALA A 216 -22.78 9.26 -16.79
C ALA A 216 -22.93 8.60 -15.40
N ASP A 217 -24.16 8.40 -14.92
CA ASP A 217 -24.42 7.73 -13.65
C ASP A 217 -24.05 6.23 -13.70
N VAL A 218 -24.24 5.58 -14.85
CA VAL A 218 -23.81 4.19 -15.09
C VAL A 218 -22.29 4.13 -15.10
N LEU A 219 -21.63 5.02 -15.86
CA LEU A 219 -20.16 5.08 -15.93
C LEU A 219 -19.53 5.32 -14.56
N ALA A 220 -20.07 6.23 -13.77
CA ALA A 220 -19.57 6.50 -12.41
C ALA A 220 -19.61 5.27 -11.50
N ARG A 221 -20.60 4.39 -11.66
CA ARG A 221 -20.74 3.16 -10.86
C ARG A 221 -19.78 2.05 -11.26
N VAL A 222 -19.30 2.05 -12.51
CA VAL A 222 -18.50 0.93 -13.06
C VAL A 222 -17.10 1.33 -13.52
N ALA A 223 -16.72 2.60 -13.40
CA ALA A 223 -15.43 3.11 -13.85
C ALA A 223 -14.24 2.29 -13.32
N ASP A 224 -14.31 1.80 -12.08
CA ASP A 224 -13.26 1.00 -11.46
C ASP A 224 -13.15 -0.43 -12.01
N ARG A 225 -14.06 -0.85 -12.88
CA ARG A 225 -14.11 -2.16 -13.54
C ARG A 225 -13.74 -2.12 -15.03
N LEU A 226 -13.70 -0.94 -15.64
CA LEU A 226 -13.43 -0.83 -17.08
C LEU A 226 -11.94 -0.99 -17.41
N LEU A 227 -11.68 -1.62 -18.55
CA LEU A 227 -10.40 -1.70 -19.23
C LEU A 227 -10.58 -1.25 -20.69
N PHE A 228 -9.56 -0.59 -21.21
CA PHE A 228 -9.48 -0.06 -22.57
C PHE A 228 -8.25 -0.67 -23.24
N LEU A 229 -8.33 -1.95 -23.63
CA LEU A 229 -7.18 -2.63 -24.21
C LEU A 229 -7.10 -2.34 -25.72
N PRO A 230 -5.89 -2.17 -26.27
CA PRO A 230 -5.71 -2.08 -27.71
C PRO A 230 -5.98 -3.45 -28.36
N ASN A 231 -6.29 -3.42 -29.66
CA ASN A 231 -6.38 -4.62 -30.50
C ASN A 231 -5.00 -5.30 -30.66
#